data_AF-A0A6H1KT23-F1
#
_entry.id   AF-A0A6H1KT23-F1
#
_cell.length_a   1.000
_cell.length_b   1.000
_cell.length_c   1.000
_cell.angle_alpha   90.00
_cell.angle_beta   90.00
_cell.angle_gamma   90.00
#
_symmetry.space_group_name_H-M   'P 1'
#
loop_
_entity.id
_entity.type
_entity.pdbx_description
1 polymer ?
#
loop_
_entity_poly.entity_id
_entity_poly.type
_entity_poly.pdbx_seq_one_letter_code
_entity_poly.pdbx_strand_id
1 'polypeptide(L)'
;MPVDIRALWPLAPASESDWLAELAQDDGLTGYEAPGRPDAAWVLGAMYERGETAGESVNDTQSRNEHPGPGWERLRWAELAARIGDPVVPQGRYPCFRCFPSAKEAGIQPGAMEWPAEGSLDRPTWDQLIRFLTAHSPQGADTACLAYYNPIVARDFDKGQVRSGRLGDAQSLFDHPDIPYTPSNLWPAERSWVVCTDYDLWGTKVCGPRPLVEVLLADLEIEAIRLPWTS
;
A
#
# COMPACT_ATOMS: atom_id res chain seq x y z
N MET A 1 -22.10 9.66 13.15
CA MET A 1 -21.20 10.84 13.09
C MET A 1 -20.00 10.42 12.27
N PRO A 2 -19.57 11.18 11.24
CA PRO A 2 -18.34 10.85 10.53
C PRO A 2 -17.18 10.83 11.53
N VAL A 3 -16.28 9.86 11.37
CA VAL A 3 -15.09 9.73 12.21
C VAL A 3 -14.21 10.96 12.00
N ASP A 4 -13.87 11.67 13.09
CA ASP A 4 -12.92 12.78 13.01
C ASP A 4 -11.49 12.23 12.99
N ILE A 5 -10.99 11.97 11.79
CA ILE A 5 -9.64 11.42 11.56
C ILE A 5 -8.58 12.34 12.15
N ARG A 6 -8.78 13.66 12.14
CA ARG A 6 -7.80 14.61 12.71
C ARG A 6 -7.74 14.53 14.23
N ALA A 7 -8.83 14.12 14.87
CA ALA A 7 -8.87 13.85 16.32
C ALA A 7 -8.28 12.48 16.67
N LEU A 8 -8.50 11.44 15.85
CA LEU A 8 -7.91 10.11 16.06
C LEU A 8 -6.41 10.06 15.72
N TRP A 9 -5.99 10.86 14.74
CA TRP A 9 -4.64 10.94 14.20
C TRP A 9 -4.15 12.40 14.19
N PRO A 10 -3.94 13.01 15.38
CA PRO A 10 -3.36 14.35 15.47
C PRO A 10 -1.98 14.43 14.82
N LEU A 11 -1.59 15.64 14.42
CA LEU A 11 -0.24 15.91 13.92
C LEU A 11 0.79 15.59 15.00
N ALA A 12 1.84 14.89 14.58
CA ALA A 12 3.04 14.64 15.36
C ALA A 12 4.22 15.48 14.81
N PRO A 13 5.30 15.65 15.57
CA PRO A 13 6.50 16.31 15.06
C PRO A 13 7.04 15.62 13.80
N ALA A 14 7.43 16.38 12.78
CA ALA A 14 8.04 15.81 11.57
C ALA A 14 9.32 15.00 11.87
N SER A 15 10.03 15.32 12.96
CA SER A 15 11.23 14.59 13.39
C SER A 15 10.98 13.12 13.75
N GLU A 16 9.72 12.73 13.92
CA GLU A 16 9.35 11.32 14.14
C GLU A 16 9.70 10.41 12.95
N SER A 17 9.89 10.97 11.74
CA SER A 17 10.37 10.22 10.56
C SER A 17 11.89 10.29 10.36
N ASP A 18 12.66 11.03 11.17
CA ASP A 18 14.10 11.24 10.95
C ASP A 18 14.87 9.90 10.94
N TRP A 19 14.47 8.95 11.78
CA TRP A 19 15.09 7.62 11.81
C TRP A 19 14.83 6.82 10.52
N LEU A 20 13.70 7.04 9.84
CA LEU A 20 13.41 6.43 8.55
C LEU A 20 14.28 7.06 7.45
N ALA A 21 14.45 8.39 7.49
CA ALA A 21 15.34 9.09 6.57
C ALA A 21 16.78 8.58 6.68
N GLU A 22 17.28 8.44 7.92
CA GLU A 22 18.61 7.85 8.17
C GLU A 22 18.71 6.40 7.69
N LEU A 23 17.67 5.60 7.93
CA LEU A 23 17.66 4.18 7.60
C LEU A 23 17.55 3.92 6.09
N ALA A 24 16.72 4.69 5.39
CA ALA A 24 16.52 4.60 3.94
C ALA A 24 17.59 5.35 3.14
N GLN A 25 18.32 6.28 3.78
CA GLN A 25 19.24 7.22 3.11
C GLN A 25 18.53 8.06 2.05
N ASP A 26 17.31 8.49 2.37
CA ASP A 26 16.37 9.17 1.46
C ASP A 26 15.74 10.39 2.17
N ASP A 27 15.22 11.36 1.41
CA ASP A 27 14.55 12.55 1.94
C ASP A 27 13.03 12.37 2.16
N GLY A 28 12.49 11.22 1.76
CA GLY A 28 11.10 10.83 1.93
C GLY A 28 10.15 11.44 0.93
N LEU A 29 10.64 12.02 -0.17
CA LEU A 29 9.80 12.71 -1.16
C LEU A 29 8.66 11.83 -1.68
N THR A 30 8.90 10.53 -1.88
CA THR A 30 7.92 9.54 -2.33
C THR A 30 7.52 8.55 -1.24
N GLY A 31 8.23 8.52 -0.11
CA GLY A 31 8.10 7.56 0.97
C GLY A 31 9.47 7.03 1.40
N TYR A 32 9.54 6.35 2.55
CA TYR A 32 10.79 5.78 3.06
C TYR A 32 10.83 4.26 2.92
N GLU A 33 11.53 3.74 1.91
CA GLU A 33 11.72 2.30 1.77
C GLU A 33 12.74 1.78 2.80
N ALA A 34 12.25 1.19 3.88
CA ALA A 34 13.12 0.55 4.86
C ALA A 34 13.78 -0.75 4.32
N PRO A 35 14.99 -1.10 4.78
CA PRO A 35 15.60 -2.39 4.49
C PRO A 35 14.74 -3.54 5.04
N GLY A 36 14.78 -4.70 4.42
CA GLY A 36 13.87 -5.83 4.71
C GLY A 36 14.24 -6.65 5.94
N ARG A 37 14.84 -6.04 6.97
CA ARG A 37 15.33 -6.76 8.17
C ARG A 37 14.29 -6.71 9.31
N PRO A 38 13.97 -7.82 9.99
CA PRO A 38 14.51 -9.18 9.80
C PRO A 38 13.88 -9.93 8.62
N ASP A 39 12.75 -9.46 8.11
CA ASP A 39 12.08 -10.03 6.94
C ASP A 39 11.22 -8.99 6.20
N ALA A 40 10.88 -9.25 4.93
CA ALA A 40 9.99 -8.38 4.15
C ALA A 40 9.23 -9.10 3.02
N ALA A 41 8.07 -8.53 2.67
CA ALA A 41 7.30 -8.85 1.47
C ALA A 41 6.72 -7.57 0.84
N TRP A 42 6.37 -7.68 -0.44
CA TRP A 42 5.62 -6.67 -1.18
C TRP A 42 4.18 -7.14 -1.32
N VAL A 43 3.25 -6.37 -0.76
CA VAL A 43 1.82 -6.48 -1.05
C VAL A 43 1.58 -5.80 -2.39
N LEU A 44 1.07 -6.54 -3.36
CA LEU A 44 0.78 -6.05 -4.70
C LEU A 44 -0.59 -5.36 -4.70
N GLY A 45 -0.65 -4.15 -5.26
CA GLY A 45 -1.89 -3.38 -5.35
C GLY A 45 -2.94 -4.12 -6.17
N ALA A 46 -4.20 -4.00 -5.77
CA ALA A 46 -5.29 -4.73 -6.41
C ALA A 46 -5.45 -4.38 -7.89
N MET A 47 -5.64 -5.40 -8.71
CA MET A 47 -6.16 -5.25 -10.06
C MET A 47 -7.54 -5.88 -10.13
N TYR A 48 -8.38 -5.33 -10.99
CA TYR A 48 -9.71 -5.88 -11.24
C TYR A 48 -9.94 -6.06 -12.74
N GLU A 49 -10.49 -7.19 -13.13
CA GLU A 49 -10.94 -7.47 -14.49
C GLU A 49 -12.45 -7.21 -14.59
N ARG A 50 -12.85 -6.60 -15.70
CA ARG A 50 -14.24 -6.28 -15.98
C ARG A 50 -14.97 -7.51 -16.51
N GLY A 51 -15.94 -8.02 -15.76
CA GLY A 51 -16.86 -9.07 -16.24
C GLY A 51 -17.89 -8.54 -17.24
N GLU A 52 -18.54 -9.45 -17.96
CA GLU A 52 -19.52 -9.10 -19.02
C GLU A 52 -20.69 -8.25 -18.53
N THR A 53 -21.08 -8.43 -17.27
CA THR A 53 -22.22 -7.71 -16.64
C THR A 53 -21.78 -6.49 -15.84
N ALA A 54 -20.50 -6.13 -15.86
CA ALA A 54 -19.97 -5.04 -15.05
C ALA A 54 -20.46 -3.67 -15.53
N GLY A 55 -20.95 -2.88 -14.58
CA GLY A 55 -21.22 -1.45 -14.78
C GLY A 55 -19.95 -0.64 -15.00
N GLU A 56 -20.10 0.68 -15.09
CA GLU A 56 -18.96 1.60 -14.99
C GLU A 56 -18.29 1.45 -13.62
N SER A 57 -16.96 1.57 -13.58
CA SER A 57 -16.24 1.58 -12.30
C SER A 57 -16.67 2.78 -11.47
N VAL A 58 -16.81 2.58 -10.16
CA VAL A 58 -17.06 3.66 -9.20
C VAL A 58 -15.80 4.51 -8.93
N ASN A 59 -14.63 4.04 -9.32
CA ASN A 59 -13.36 4.73 -9.12
C ASN A 59 -13.12 5.75 -10.25
N ASP A 60 -12.74 6.97 -9.87
CA ASP A 60 -12.67 8.13 -10.77
C ASP A 60 -11.22 8.65 -10.91
N THR A 61 -10.28 7.79 -11.30
CA THR A 61 -8.83 8.14 -11.44
C THR A 61 -8.16 8.73 -10.20
N GLN A 62 -8.88 8.87 -9.08
CA GLN A 62 -8.32 9.27 -7.81
C GLN A 62 -7.37 8.21 -7.29
N SER A 63 -6.40 8.64 -6.50
CA SER A 63 -5.30 7.79 -6.06
C SER A 63 -5.66 6.84 -4.93
N ARG A 64 -6.87 6.88 -4.37
CA ARG A 64 -7.39 5.85 -3.45
C ARG A 64 -8.57 5.14 -4.13
N ASN A 65 -8.39 3.86 -4.44
CA ASN A 65 -9.41 3.07 -5.13
C ASN A 65 -10.28 2.31 -4.12
N GLU A 66 -11.57 2.26 -4.39
CA GLU A 66 -12.48 1.29 -3.78
C GLU A 66 -12.49 -0.01 -4.59
N HIS A 67 -13.28 -1.01 -4.18
CA HIS A 67 -13.66 -2.06 -5.13
C HIS A 67 -14.47 -1.41 -6.27
N PRO A 68 -14.20 -1.70 -7.56
CA PRO A 68 -14.85 -1.04 -8.70
C PRO A 68 -16.38 -1.22 -8.83
N GLY A 69 -17.00 -1.94 -7.90
CA GLY A 69 -18.41 -2.29 -7.91
C GLY A 69 -18.76 -3.67 -8.50
N PRO A 70 -20.06 -3.98 -8.59
CA PRO A 70 -20.54 -5.30 -9.04
C PRO A 70 -20.14 -5.66 -10.47
N GLY A 71 -19.79 -6.94 -10.67
CA GLY A 71 -19.37 -7.49 -11.96
C GLY A 71 -17.89 -7.29 -12.28
N TRP A 72 -17.17 -6.51 -11.47
CA TRP A 72 -15.71 -6.50 -11.47
C TRP A 72 -15.18 -7.60 -10.56
N GLU A 73 -14.16 -8.31 -11.01
CA GLU A 73 -13.57 -9.42 -10.28
C GLU A 73 -12.10 -9.13 -10.01
N ARG A 74 -11.61 -9.50 -8.83
CA ARG A 74 -10.19 -9.32 -8.48
C ARG A 74 -9.34 -10.19 -9.39
N LEU A 75 -8.37 -9.59 -10.07
CA LEU A 75 -7.38 -10.25 -10.90
C LEU A 75 -6.03 -10.21 -10.18
N ARG A 76 -5.44 -11.37 -9.90
CA ARG A 76 -4.08 -11.42 -9.34
C ARG A 76 -3.04 -11.05 -10.38
N TRP A 77 -1.96 -10.42 -9.95
CA TRP A 77 -0.77 -10.15 -10.76
C TRP A 77 -0.22 -11.44 -11.34
N ALA A 78 -0.15 -12.52 -10.55
CA ALA A 78 0.26 -13.84 -11.04
C ALA A 78 -0.63 -14.40 -12.16
N GLU A 79 -1.94 -14.14 -12.10
CA GLU A 79 -2.89 -14.59 -13.12
C GLU A 79 -2.71 -13.80 -14.43
N LEU A 80 -2.59 -12.47 -14.33
CA LEU A 80 -2.31 -11.63 -15.50
C LEU A 80 -0.95 -11.98 -16.13
N ALA A 81 0.09 -12.08 -15.31
CA ALA A 81 1.44 -12.45 -15.73
C ALA A 81 1.45 -13.79 -16.50
N ALA A 82 0.79 -14.81 -15.95
CA ALA A 82 0.66 -16.10 -16.62
C ALA A 82 -0.11 -16.01 -17.95
N ARG A 83 -1.15 -15.17 -18.02
CA ARG A 83 -1.95 -14.96 -19.24
C ARG A 83 -1.13 -14.32 -20.36
N ILE A 84 -0.27 -13.35 -20.05
CA ILE A 84 0.47 -12.57 -21.05
C ILE A 84 1.91 -13.03 -21.27
N GLY A 85 2.40 -13.96 -20.45
CA GLY A 85 3.77 -14.51 -20.54
C GLY A 85 4.85 -13.63 -19.90
N ASP A 86 4.48 -12.66 -19.08
CA ASP A 86 5.40 -11.80 -18.33
C ASP A 86 5.71 -12.43 -16.95
N PRO A 87 6.84 -12.07 -16.30
CA PRO A 87 7.02 -12.34 -14.88
C PRO A 87 6.11 -11.43 -14.05
N VAL A 88 5.69 -11.88 -12.84
CA VAL A 88 4.89 -11.07 -11.90
C VAL A 88 5.55 -9.72 -11.62
N VAL A 89 6.84 -9.76 -11.29
CA VAL A 89 7.72 -8.58 -11.24
C VAL A 89 9.03 -8.95 -11.92
N PRO A 90 9.46 -8.22 -12.98
CA PRO A 90 10.74 -8.49 -13.63
C PRO A 90 11.93 -8.36 -12.67
N GLN A 91 12.98 -9.16 -12.90
CA GLN A 91 14.17 -9.14 -12.06
C GLN A 91 14.77 -7.73 -11.93
N GLY A 92 15.06 -7.31 -10.70
CA GLY A 92 15.65 -6.00 -10.41
C GLY A 92 14.67 -4.82 -10.57
N ARG A 93 13.38 -5.08 -10.71
CA ARG A 93 12.31 -4.07 -10.72
C ARG A 93 11.54 -4.06 -9.41
N TYR A 94 10.86 -2.95 -9.17
CA TYR A 94 9.84 -2.82 -8.14
C TYR A 94 8.44 -3.05 -8.74
N PRO A 95 7.43 -3.40 -7.92
CA PRO A 95 6.05 -3.51 -8.38
C PRO A 95 5.53 -2.13 -8.82
N CYS A 96 5.45 -1.91 -10.13
CA CYS A 96 4.96 -0.65 -10.73
C CYS A 96 4.35 -0.91 -12.10
N PHE A 97 3.87 0.15 -12.76
CA PHE A 97 3.24 0.10 -14.09
C PHE A 97 4.07 -0.59 -15.19
N ARG A 98 5.37 -0.77 -14.98
CA ARG A 98 6.28 -1.42 -15.93
C ARG A 98 6.35 -2.94 -15.80
N CYS A 99 5.58 -3.56 -14.90
CA CYS A 99 5.63 -5.02 -14.68
C CYS A 99 4.92 -5.83 -15.76
N PHE A 100 4.01 -5.22 -16.53
CA PHE A 100 3.22 -5.90 -17.57
C PHE A 100 3.44 -5.28 -18.96
N PRO A 101 4.69 -5.26 -19.48
CA PRO A 101 4.98 -4.65 -20.77
C PRO A 101 4.19 -5.30 -21.93
N SER A 102 3.85 -6.59 -21.82
CA SER A 102 3.15 -7.35 -22.88
C SER A 102 1.63 -7.17 -22.85
N ALA A 103 1.08 -6.43 -21.88
CA ALA A 103 -0.36 -6.24 -21.72
C ALA A 103 -1.03 -5.60 -22.95
N LYS A 104 -0.31 -4.68 -23.61
CA LYS A 104 -0.80 -3.99 -24.80
C LYS A 104 -0.85 -4.93 -26.01
N GLU A 105 0.20 -5.73 -26.21
CA GLU A 105 0.32 -6.71 -27.29
C GLU A 105 -0.64 -7.89 -27.11
N ALA A 106 -0.97 -8.23 -25.86
CA ALA A 106 -1.94 -9.28 -25.51
C ALA A 106 -3.41 -8.92 -25.83
N GLY A 107 -3.67 -7.73 -26.39
CA GLY A 107 -5.01 -7.34 -26.85
C GLY A 107 -5.99 -7.01 -25.72
N ILE A 108 -5.49 -6.68 -24.52
CA ILE A 108 -6.33 -6.24 -23.41
C ILE A 108 -7.01 -4.93 -23.81
N GLN A 109 -8.35 -4.95 -23.84
CA GLN A 109 -9.13 -3.82 -24.30
C GLN A 109 -9.02 -2.65 -23.33
N PRO A 110 -8.98 -1.39 -23.81
CA PRO A 110 -9.09 -0.22 -22.94
C PRO A 110 -10.32 -0.31 -22.04
N GLY A 111 -10.14 -0.13 -20.73
CA GLY A 111 -11.22 -0.20 -19.74
C GLY A 111 -11.71 -1.63 -19.40
N ALA A 112 -11.04 -2.68 -19.90
CA ALA A 112 -11.30 -4.05 -19.47
C ALA A 112 -10.66 -4.39 -18.12
N MET A 113 -9.70 -3.56 -17.67
CA MET A 113 -9.05 -3.72 -16.38
C MET A 113 -9.00 -2.40 -15.65
N GLU A 114 -9.12 -2.52 -14.34
CA GLU A 114 -8.74 -1.47 -13.42
C GLU A 114 -7.38 -1.82 -12.83
N TRP A 115 -6.43 -0.94 -13.10
CA TRP A 115 -5.05 -1.08 -12.65
C TRP A 115 -4.91 -0.63 -11.19
N PRO A 116 -3.83 -1.06 -10.50
CA PRO A 116 -3.59 -0.65 -9.14
C PRO A 116 -3.46 0.87 -9.02
N ALA A 117 -3.88 1.41 -7.88
CA ALA A 117 -3.65 2.80 -7.56
C ALA A 117 -2.15 3.05 -7.37
N GLU A 118 -1.63 4.10 -8.01
CA GLU A 118 -0.25 4.53 -7.86
C GLU A 118 -0.09 5.27 -6.53
N GLY A 119 0.90 4.87 -5.72
CA GLY A 119 1.19 5.50 -4.44
C GLY A 119 0.18 5.22 -3.32
N SER A 120 -0.75 4.28 -3.51
CA SER A 120 -1.78 3.95 -2.50
C SER A 120 -2.25 2.51 -2.61
N LEU A 121 -2.91 2.03 -1.54
CA LEU A 121 -3.68 0.79 -1.57
C LEU A 121 -5.17 1.08 -1.84
N ASP A 122 -5.87 0.09 -2.41
CA ASP A 122 -7.33 0.08 -2.45
C ASP A 122 -7.91 -0.31 -1.08
N ARG A 123 -9.16 0.06 -0.80
CA ARG A 123 -9.80 -0.16 0.50
C ARG A 123 -9.74 -1.62 0.97
N PRO A 124 -10.14 -2.63 0.16
CA PRO A 124 -10.05 -4.03 0.58
C PRO A 124 -8.64 -4.45 1.02
N THR A 125 -7.61 -4.05 0.27
CA THR A 125 -6.21 -4.38 0.59
C THR A 125 -5.73 -3.63 1.83
N TRP A 126 -6.06 -2.34 1.97
CA TRP A 126 -5.76 -1.55 3.16
C TRP A 126 -6.38 -2.17 4.41
N ASP A 127 -7.67 -2.47 4.36
CA ASP A 127 -8.40 -3.02 5.52
C ASP A 127 -7.85 -4.39 5.94
N GLN A 128 -7.50 -5.26 4.98
CA GLN A 128 -6.87 -6.56 5.25
C GLN A 128 -5.44 -6.40 5.80
N LEU A 129 -4.64 -5.48 5.25
CA LEU A 129 -3.30 -5.18 5.78
C LEU A 129 -3.36 -4.71 7.23
N ILE A 130 -4.27 -3.77 7.58
CA ILE A 130 -4.43 -3.30 8.95
C ILE A 130 -4.84 -4.44 9.90
N ARG A 131 -5.65 -5.40 9.45
CA ARG A 131 -5.99 -6.59 10.25
C ARG A 131 -4.75 -7.42 10.57
N PHE A 132 -3.87 -7.67 9.61
CA PHE A 132 -2.61 -8.39 9.84
C PHE A 132 -1.67 -7.63 10.78
N LEU A 133 -1.47 -6.34 10.54
CA LEU A 133 -0.62 -5.51 11.40
C LEU A 133 -1.16 -5.49 12.85
N THR A 134 -2.48 -5.40 13.02
CA THR A 134 -3.13 -5.47 14.33
C THR A 134 -2.87 -6.81 15.01
N ALA A 135 -3.08 -7.92 14.31
CA ALA A 135 -2.90 -9.26 14.88
C ALA A 135 -1.44 -9.56 15.26
N HIS A 136 -0.47 -8.93 14.60
CA HIS A 136 0.96 -9.15 14.81
C HIS A 136 1.66 -8.05 15.60
N SER A 137 0.92 -7.06 16.12
CA SER A 137 1.49 -6.03 17.00
C SER A 137 1.32 -6.38 18.48
N PRO A 138 2.31 -6.12 19.36
CA PRO A 138 2.27 -6.57 20.76
C PRO A 138 1.05 -6.10 21.57
N GLN A 139 0.52 -4.92 21.25
CA GLN A 139 -0.65 -4.34 21.94
C GLN A 139 -1.92 -4.40 21.06
N GLY A 140 -1.90 -5.17 19.97
CA GLY A 140 -3.03 -5.30 19.07
C GLY A 140 -3.51 -3.93 18.56
N ALA A 141 -4.81 -3.69 18.70
CA ALA A 141 -5.46 -2.45 18.31
C ALA A 141 -4.99 -1.21 19.11
N ASP A 142 -4.45 -1.42 20.32
CA ASP A 142 -3.95 -0.34 21.18
C ASP A 142 -2.50 0.05 20.88
N THR A 143 -1.84 -0.64 19.94
CA THR A 143 -0.50 -0.28 19.49
C THR A 143 -0.46 1.16 19.00
N ALA A 144 0.36 2.00 19.65
CA ALA A 144 0.61 3.36 19.20
C ALA A 144 1.39 3.33 17.88
N CYS A 145 0.89 4.04 16.88
CA CYS A 145 1.43 4.08 15.53
C CYS A 145 1.62 5.51 15.04
N LEU A 146 2.49 5.65 14.04
CA LEU A 146 2.72 6.87 13.31
C LEU A 146 2.49 6.61 11.83
N ALA A 147 1.78 7.53 11.20
CA ALA A 147 1.46 7.54 9.78
C ALA A 147 2.14 8.76 9.14
N TYR A 148 2.98 8.51 8.14
CA TYR A 148 3.63 9.54 7.35
C TYR A 148 2.98 9.65 5.99
N TYR A 149 2.69 10.88 5.59
CA TYR A 149 2.26 11.25 4.26
C TYR A 149 3.40 12.03 3.61
N ASN A 150 3.92 11.49 2.51
CA ASN A 150 5.02 12.11 1.79
C ASN A 150 4.64 13.51 1.24
N PRO A 151 5.64 14.36 0.93
CA PRO A 151 5.39 15.72 0.46
C PRO A 151 4.50 15.82 -0.79
N ILE A 152 4.57 14.84 -1.69
CA ILE A 152 3.78 14.81 -2.93
C ILE A 152 2.29 14.59 -2.61
N VAL A 153 1.96 13.56 -1.82
CA VAL A 153 0.56 13.23 -1.49
C VAL A 153 -0.08 14.23 -0.54
N ALA A 154 0.71 14.77 0.40
CA ALA A 154 0.27 15.81 1.32
C ALA A 154 0.18 17.19 0.65
N ARG A 155 0.78 17.37 -0.53
CA ARG A 155 0.97 18.66 -1.20
C ARG A 155 1.65 19.69 -0.29
N ASP A 156 2.62 19.21 0.50
CA ASP A 156 3.38 19.95 1.49
C ASP A 156 4.86 19.62 1.34
N PHE A 157 5.54 20.41 0.51
CA PHE A 157 6.92 20.18 0.05
C PHE A 157 8.01 20.54 1.06
N ASP A 158 7.66 20.99 2.26
CA ASP A 158 8.65 21.35 3.27
C ASP A 158 9.20 20.11 3.99
N LYS A 159 8.32 19.26 4.57
CA LYS A 159 8.73 18.09 5.37
C LYS A 159 7.78 16.88 5.33
N GLY A 160 6.70 16.91 4.55
CA GLY A 160 5.62 15.92 4.65
C GLY A 160 4.87 16.01 5.99
N GLN A 161 3.86 15.16 6.20
CA GLN A 161 3.04 15.19 7.41
C GLN A 161 3.13 13.87 8.19
N VAL A 162 3.51 13.96 9.46
CA VAL A 162 3.42 12.82 10.39
C VAL A 162 2.20 12.99 11.29
N ARG A 163 1.45 11.91 11.48
CA ARG A 163 0.33 11.82 12.42
C ARG A 163 0.53 10.64 13.36
N SER A 164 0.11 10.78 14.60
CA SER A 164 0.19 9.71 15.60
C SER A 164 -1.20 9.28 16.04
N GLY A 165 -1.43 7.97 16.18
CA GLY A 165 -2.73 7.42 16.58
C GLY A 165 -2.63 5.97 17.05
N ARG A 166 -3.76 5.31 17.26
CA ARG A 166 -3.82 3.87 17.59
C ARG A 166 -4.00 3.05 16.33
N LEU A 167 -3.36 1.88 16.27
CA LEU A 167 -3.46 0.97 15.13
C LEU A 167 -4.90 0.54 14.83
N GLY A 168 -5.72 0.36 15.87
CA GLY A 168 -7.15 0.03 15.70
C GLY A 168 -7.96 1.09 14.97
N ASP A 169 -7.45 2.33 14.90
CA ASP A 169 -8.07 3.44 14.20
C ASP A 169 -7.48 3.64 12.79
N ALA A 170 -6.52 2.82 12.36
CA ALA A 170 -5.78 3.01 11.11
C ALA A 170 -6.64 2.79 9.85
N GLN A 171 -7.68 1.97 9.90
CA GLN A 171 -8.62 1.82 8.78
C GLN A 171 -9.26 3.17 8.39
N SER A 172 -9.46 4.07 9.37
CA SER A 172 -10.01 5.41 9.11
C SER A 172 -9.07 6.34 8.33
N LEU A 173 -7.76 6.07 8.28
CA LEU A 173 -6.81 6.86 7.50
C LEU A 173 -7.10 6.84 5.99
N PHE A 174 -7.78 5.80 5.50
CA PHE A 174 -8.23 5.72 4.10
C PHE A 174 -9.18 6.87 3.74
N ASP A 175 -10.04 7.27 4.69
CA ASP A 175 -11.06 8.30 4.50
C ASP A 175 -10.54 9.72 4.81
N HIS A 176 -9.21 9.92 4.86
CA HIS A 176 -8.64 11.23 5.18
C HIS A 176 -9.23 12.32 4.25
N PRO A 177 -9.80 13.41 4.80
CA PRO A 177 -10.60 14.34 4.00
C PRO A 177 -9.77 15.14 3.00
N ASP A 178 -8.51 15.43 3.35
CA ASP A 178 -7.64 16.30 2.53
C ASP A 178 -6.58 15.54 1.73
N ILE A 179 -6.38 14.24 2.01
CA ILE A 179 -5.28 13.44 1.44
C ILE A 179 -5.91 12.17 0.86
N PRO A 180 -6.14 12.12 -0.46
CA PRO A 180 -6.81 10.99 -1.11
C PRO A 180 -5.85 9.83 -1.38
N TYR A 181 -5.04 9.47 -0.38
CA TYR A 181 -4.05 8.40 -0.42
C TYR A 181 -4.02 7.68 0.94
N THR A 182 -3.67 6.40 0.95
CA THR A 182 -3.19 5.77 2.18
C THR A 182 -1.85 6.40 2.60
N PRO A 183 -1.45 6.34 3.88
CA PRO A 183 -0.14 6.81 4.31
C PRO A 183 0.99 6.19 3.48
N SER A 184 1.98 7.01 3.10
CA SER A 184 3.20 6.56 2.42
C SER A 184 4.02 5.65 3.32
N ASN A 185 4.05 5.93 4.62
CA ASN A 185 4.56 4.99 5.61
C ASN A 185 3.64 4.86 6.81
N LEU A 186 3.63 3.68 7.43
CA LEU A 186 2.99 3.41 8.71
C LEU A 186 3.93 2.53 9.54
N TRP A 187 4.12 2.86 10.81
CA TRP A 187 4.93 2.06 11.73
C TRP A 187 4.42 2.19 13.17
N PRO A 188 4.65 1.20 14.04
CA PRO A 188 4.39 1.31 15.46
C PRO A 188 5.48 2.14 16.12
N ALA A 189 5.17 2.86 17.20
CA ALA A 189 6.12 3.74 17.88
C ALA A 189 7.41 3.02 18.36
N GLU A 190 7.31 1.72 18.61
CA GLU A 190 8.44 0.87 19.00
C GLU A 190 9.30 0.35 17.81
N ARG A 191 8.80 0.50 16.56
CA ARG A 191 9.48 0.20 15.28
C ARG A 191 9.68 -1.29 14.94
N SER A 192 8.78 -2.17 15.36
CA SER A 192 8.86 -3.62 15.08
C SER A 192 8.55 -3.99 13.64
N TRP A 193 7.76 -3.17 12.95
CA TRP A 193 7.46 -3.29 11.52
C TRP A 193 7.34 -1.91 10.88
N VAL A 194 7.42 -1.84 9.56
CA VAL A 194 7.18 -0.62 8.79
C VAL A 194 6.56 -0.98 7.45
N VAL A 195 5.57 -0.19 7.08
CA VAL A 195 4.92 -0.21 5.77
C VAL A 195 5.48 0.95 4.95
N CYS A 196 5.72 0.72 3.66
CA CYS A 196 6.10 1.75 2.69
C CYS A 196 5.33 1.56 1.39
N THR A 197 4.50 2.53 1.02
CA THR A 197 3.94 2.68 -0.33
C THR A 197 4.60 3.89 -0.95
N ASP A 198 5.57 3.64 -1.82
CA ASP A 198 6.22 4.69 -2.58
C ASP A 198 5.24 5.26 -3.62
N TYR A 199 5.29 6.57 -3.83
CA TYR A 199 4.42 7.29 -4.74
C TYR A 199 4.38 6.73 -6.16
N ASP A 200 5.50 6.28 -6.73
CA ASP A 200 5.60 5.80 -8.13
C ASP A 200 5.32 4.28 -8.27
N LEU A 201 4.95 3.61 -7.18
CA LEU A 201 4.78 2.16 -7.13
C LEU A 201 3.31 1.75 -7.08
N TRP A 202 3.08 0.51 -7.55
CA TRP A 202 1.81 -0.22 -7.48
C TRP A 202 1.85 -1.33 -6.42
N GLY A 203 2.79 -1.21 -5.48
CA GLY A 203 2.96 -2.18 -4.41
C GLY A 203 3.45 -1.50 -3.14
N THR A 204 3.14 -2.16 -2.03
CA THR A 204 3.46 -1.71 -0.69
C THR A 204 4.42 -2.68 -0.05
N LYS A 205 5.60 -2.21 0.33
CA LYS A 205 6.57 -3.00 1.09
C LYS A 205 6.14 -3.08 2.55
N VAL A 206 6.19 -4.27 3.12
CA VAL A 206 6.00 -4.51 4.55
C VAL A 206 7.26 -5.20 5.08
N CYS A 207 8.00 -4.48 5.92
CA CYS A 207 9.16 -4.99 6.64
C CYS A 207 8.75 -5.28 8.09
N GLY A 208 9.17 -6.41 8.66
CA GLY A 208 8.82 -6.75 10.02
C GLY A 208 9.18 -8.18 10.44
N PRO A 209 8.59 -8.68 11.54
CA PRO A 209 8.87 -10.02 12.03
C PRO A 209 8.42 -11.08 11.02
N ARG A 210 9.18 -12.18 10.91
CA ARG A 210 8.86 -13.29 10.00
C ARG A 210 7.41 -13.78 10.10
N PRO A 211 6.80 -13.95 11.29
CA PRO A 211 5.40 -14.37 11.37
C PRO A 211 4.42 -13.43 10.66
N LEU A 212 4.67 -12.11 10.69
CA LEU A 212 3.86 -11.13 9.95
C LEU A 212 4.04 -11.33 8.44
N VAL A 213 5.28 -11.49 7.98
CA VAL A 213 5.57 -11.67 6.55
C VAL A 213 4.99 -12.97 6.01
N GLU A 214 5.04 -14.06 6.79
CA GLU A 214 4.49 -15.35 6.39
C GLU A 214 2.96 -15.33 6.23
N VAL A 215 2.23 -14.63 7.11
CA VAL A 215 0.76 -14.52 6.96
C VAL A 215 0.36 -13.68 5.74
N LEU A 216 1.13 -12.63 5.41
CA LEU A 216 0.90 -11.83 4.20
C LEU A 216 1.08 -12.66 2.93
N LEU A 217 2.12 -13.50 2.88
CA LEU A 217 2.41 -14.36 1.73
C LEU A 217 1.40 -15.52 1.57
N ALA A 218 0.77 -15.94 2.66
CA ALA A 218 -0.20 -17.03 2.66
C ALA A 218 -1.64 -16.55 2.39
N ASP A 219 -1.87 -15.23 2.38
CA ASP A 219 -3.22 -14.69 2.24
C ASP A 219 -3.80 -14.92 0.84
N LEU A 220 -5.13 -15.10 0.80
CA LEU A 220 -5.88 -15.30 -0.43
C LEU A 220 -6.60 -14.04 -0.89
N GLU A 221 -6.85 -13.07 0.00
CA GLU A 221 -7.54 -11.82 -0.34
C GLU A 221 -6.57 -10.80 -0.95
N ILE A 222 -5.39 -10.64 -0.35
CA ILE A 222 -4.28 -9.84 -0.88
C ILE A 222 -3.24 -10.73 -1.53
N GLU A 223 -2.49 -10.19 -2.49
CA GLU A 223 -1.39 -10.91 -3.12
C GLU A 223 -0.08 -10.30 -2.63
N ALA A 224 0.82 -11.14 -2.13
CA ALA A 224 2.12 -10.69 -1.67
C ALA A 224 3.23 -11.59 -2.20
N ILE A 225 4.40 -10.99 -2.44
CA ILE A 225 5.58 -11.68 -2.95
C ILE A 225 6.84 -11.24 -2.21
N ARG A 226 7.88 -12.08 -2.27
CA ARG A 226 9.23 -11.70 -1.85
C ARG A 226 10.03 -11.25 -3.07
N LEU A 227 10.75 -10.14 -2.93
CA LEU A 227 11.70 -9.68 -3.93
C LEU A 227 13.13 -9.76 -3.34
N PRO A 228 13.97 -10.71 -3.78
CA PRO A 228 15.29 -10.95 -3.19
C PRO A 228 16.27 -9.76 -3.28
N TRP A 229 16.06 -8.86 -4.23
CA TRP A 229 16.90 -7.67 -4.44
C TRP A 229 16.44 -6.45 -3.63
N THR A 230 15.35 -6.55 -2.87
CA THR A 230 14.85 -5.48 -1.98
C THR A 230 14.92 -5.86 -0.50
N SER A 231 15.67 -6.92 -0.16
CA SER A 231 15.81 -7.43 1.21
C SER A 231 16.93 -6.72 1.98
#